data_AF-A0A3A8LAZ0-F1
#
_entry.id   AF-A0A3A8LAZ0-F1
#
_cell.length_a   1.000
_cell.length_b   1.000
_cell.length_c   1.000
_cell.angle_alpha   90.00
_cell.angle_beta   90.00
_cell.angle_gamma   90.00
#
_symmetry.space_group_name_H-M   'P 1'
#
loop_
_entity.id
_entity.type
_entity.pdbx_description
1 polymer ?
#
loop_
_entity_poly.entity_id
_entity_poly.type
_entity_poly.pdbx_seq_one_letter_code
_entity_poly.pdbx_strand_id
1 'polypeptide(L)'
;MARAPFLDKFAARSQRPNVRDSLEHVMRNIEAVLNTKKGYGFFMHDFGLGGYTEKLGTRELVEALTAEIQQEISQHEPRLVGPEVKLRGRDSGLWLHFDCKGTFDDVPCHLRLVFHSVTGQVRVHVEDT
;
A
#
# COMPACT_ATOMS: atom_id res chain seq x y z
N MET A 1 12.86 -41.55 -31.07
CA MET A 1 13.48 -40.23 -31.36
C MET A 1 13.72 -39.53 -30.03
N ALA A 2 14.98 -39.40 -29.60
CA ALA A 2 15.34 -38.85 -28.30
C ALA A 2 15.39 -37.31 -28.36
N ARG A 3 14.64 -36.63 -27.49
CA ARG A 3 14.68 -35.16 -27.34
C ARG A 3 16.05 -34.77 -26.77
N ALA A 4 16.68 -33.78 -27.38
CA ALA A 4 18.03 -33.38 -27.04
C ALA A 4 18.10 -32.67 -25.67
N PRO A 5 19.04 -33.03 -24.78
CA PRO A 5 19.10 -32.59 -23.38
C PRO A 5 19.54 -31.13 -23.20
N PHE A 6 19.85 -30.41 -24.29
CA PHE A 6 20.24 -29.00 -24.24
C PHE A 6 19.05 -28.04 -24.10
N LEU A 7 17.84 -28.48 -24.48
CA LEU A 7 16.63 -27.66 -24.41
C LEU A 7 16.04 -27.59 -23.00
N ASP A 8 16.41 -28.51 -22.11
CA ASP A 8 15.93 -28.56 -20.72
C ASP A 8 16.43 -27.36 -19.89
N LYS A 9 17.62 -26.83 -20.21
CA LYS A 9 18.18 -25.65 -19.53
C LYS A 9 17.41 -24.37 -19.85
N PHE A 10 16.68 -24.32 -20.96
CA PHE A 10 15.83 -23.17 -21.30
C PHE A 10 14.41 -23.31 -20.75
N ALA A 11 13.91 -24.54 -20.57
CA ALA A 11 12.63 -24.79 -19.91
C ALA A 11 12.66 -24.44 -18.41
N ALA A 12 13.79 -24.70 -17.73
CA ALA A 12 13.98 -24.33 -16.32
C ALA A 12 14.00 -22.81 -16.06
N ARG A 13 14.21 -21.98 -17.09
CA ARG A 13 14.18 -20.51 -16.95
C ARG A 13 12.76 -19.94 -16.96
N SER A 14 11.79 -20.68 -17.49
CA SER A 14 10.38 -20.27 -17.52
C SER A 14 9.64 -20.50 -16.19
N GLN A 15 10.30 -21.12 -15.20
CA GLN A 15 9.77 -21.35 -13.85
C GLN A 15 10.40 -20.43 -12.79
N ARG A 16 11.01 -19.32 -13.18
CA ARG A 16 11.16 -18.23 -12.19
C ARG A 16 9.78 -17.59 -12.08
N PRO A 17 9.11 -17.62 -10.91
CA PRO A 17 7.93 -16.77 -10.73
C PRO A 17 8.37 -15.37 -11.14
N ASN A 18 7.59 -14.76 -12.02
CA ASN A 18 7.91 -13.47 -12.60
C ASN A 18 8.11 -12.49 -11.44
N VAL A 19 9.37 -12.23 -11.04
CA VAL A 19 9.70 -11.47 -9.82
C VAL A 19 9.09 -10.07 -9.86
N ARG A 20 8.77 -9.57 -11.06
CA ARG A 20 8.08 -8.31 -11.34
C ARG A 20 6.56 -8.31 -11.05
N ASP A 21 5.97 -9.46 -10.77
CA ASP A 21 4.56 -9.66 -10.40
C ASP A 21 4.42 -10.18 -8.97
N SER A 22 5.46 -10.03 -8.14
CA SER A 22 5.37 -10.37 -6.72
C SER A 22 4.67 -9.25 -5.95
N LEU A 23 3.95 -9.61 -4.87
CA LEU A 23 3.30 -8.67 -3.97
C LEU A 23 4.26 -7.58 -3.46
N GLU A 24 5.55 -7.93 -3.28
CA GLU A 24 6.60 -6.96 -2.92
C GLU A 24 6.75 -5.81 -3.94
N HIS A 25 6.56 -6.07 -5.24
CA HIS A 25 6.61 -5.03 -6.26
C HIS A 25 5.40 -4.10 -6.18
N VAL A 26 4.21 -4.65 -5.95
CA VAL A 26 2.98 -3.89 -5.69
C VAL A 26 3.17 -2.99 -4.47
N MET A 27 3.71 -3.53 -3.38
CA MET A 27 4.00 -2.77 -2.17
C MET A 27 4.98 -1.62 -2.42
N ARG A 28 6.09 -1.87 -3.12
CA ARG A 28 7.07 -0.84 -3.46
C ARG A 28 6.50 0.23 -4.37
N ASN A 29 5.64 -0.13 -5.31
CA ASN A 29 5.00 0.84 -6.18
C ASN A 29 3.98 1.69 -5.42
N ILE A 30 3.13 1.10 -4.57
CA ILE A 30 2.22 1.84 -3.68
C ILE A 30 3.03 2.76 -2.76
N GLU A 31 4.11 2.27 -2.16
CA GLU A 31 4.99 3.08 -1.32
C GLU A 31 5.59 4.25 -2.10
N ALA A 32 6.08 4.02 -3.32
CA ALA A 32 6.63 5.08 -4.16
C ALA A 32 5.57 6.12 -4.55
N VAL A 33 4.41 5.68 -5.02
CA VAL A 33 3.26 6.53 -5.36
C VAL A 33 2.88 7.42 -4.17
N LEU A 34 2.67 6.82 -3.01
CA LEU A 34 2.23 7.54 -1.82
C LEU A 34 3.32 8.49 -1.28
N ASN A 35 4.61 8.15 -1.42
CA ASN A 35 5.71 9.05 -1.04
C ASN A 35 6.02 10.13 -2.09
N THR A 36 5.62 9.97 -3.37
CA THR A 36 5.90 10.96 -4.42
C THR A 36 4.99 12.19 -4.36
N LYS A 37 3.78 12.06 -3.79
CA LYS A 37 2.84 13.18 -3.71
C LYS A 37 3.25 14.14 -2.59
N LYS A 38 3.88 15.26 -2.96
CA LYS A 38 4.20 16.42 -2.08
C LYS A 38 2.98 17.01 -1.34
N GLY A 39 1.77 16.51 -1.58
CA GLY A 39 0.50 17.07 -1.10
C GLY A 39 0.08 16.64 0.31
N TYR A 40 0.64 15.55 0.87
CA TYR A 40 0.20 15.12 2.20
C TYR A 40 0.60 16.09 3.33
N GLY A 41 1.53 17.01 3.05
CA GLY A 41 1.93 18.08 3.98
C GLY A 41 0.82 19.05 4.37
N PHE A 42 -0.22 19.18 3.55
CA PHE A 42 -1.40 19.94 3.92
C PHE A 42 -2.16 19.24 5.06
N PHE A 43 -2.37 17.93 4.95
CA PHE A 43 -2.99 17.13 6.00
C PHE A 43 -2.13 17.09 7.28
N MET A 44 -0.79 17.14 7.16
CA MET A 44 0.14 17.11 8.29
C MET A 44 -0.08 18.22 9.33
N HIS A 45 -0.57 19.40 8.91
CA HIS A 45 -0.76 20.55 9.82
C HIS A 45 -1.87 20.29 10.85
N ASP A 46 -2.99 19.71 10.41
CA ASP A 46 -4.14 19.40 11.25
C ASP A 46 -3.96 18.13 12.10
N PHE A 47 -3.09 17.20 11.69
CA PHE A 47 -2.83 15.97 12.46
C PHE A 47 -1.84 16.15 13.63
N GLY A 48 -0.97 17.16 13.57
CA GLY A 48 0.21 17.30 14.43
C GLY A 48 0.05 18.14 15.70
N LEU A 49 -1.04 18.89 15.86
CA LEU A 49 -1.21 19.83 16.96
C LEU A 49 -2.50 19.55 17.73
N GLY A 50 -2.37 19.15 18.99
CA GLY A 50 -3.50 19.12 19.93
C GLY A 50 -4.29 17.82 19.91
N GLY A 51 -4.09 17.00 20.94
CA GLY A 51 -4.97 15.87 21.20
C GLY A 51 -6.42 16.33 21.33
N TYR A 52 -7.32 15.68 20.60
CA TYR A 52 -8.75 15.61 20.88
C TYR A 52 -9.60 16.89 20.80
N THR A 53 -9.05 18.05 20.41
CA THR A 53 -9.80 19.32 20.51
C THR A 53 -10.75 19.64 19.35
N GLU A 54 -10.70 18.95 18.20
CA GLU A 54 -11.56 19.28 17.05
C GLU A 54 -12.13 18.03 16.35
N LYS A 55 -12.98 17.28 17.08
CA LYS A 55 -13.53 15.97 16.68
C LYS A 55 -14.33 15.92 15.36
N LEU A 56 -14.59 17.04 14.69
CA LEU A 56 -15.22 17.04 13.35
C LEU A 56 -14.18 17.09 12.22
N GLY A 57 -13.27 18.08 12.24
CA GLY A 57 -12.32 18.29 11.14
C GLY A 57 -11.34 17.14 10.93
N THR A 58 -10.80 16.55 12.00
CA THR A 58 -9.83 15.46 11.87
C THR A 58 -10.44 14.21 11.24
N ARG A 59 -11.72 13.92 11.50
CA ARG A 59 -12.36 12.71 10.96
C ARG A 59 -12.64 12.86 9.47
N GLU A 60 -13.13 14.02 9.04
CA GLU A 60 -13.35 14.32 7.62
C GLU A 60 -12.03 14.32 6.85
N LEU A 61 -10.94 14.85 7.45
CA LEU A 61 -9.60 14.79 6.88
C LEU A 61 -9.08 13.35 6.76
N VAL A 62 -9.31 12.51 7.77
CA VAL A 62 -8.99 11.07 7.72
C VAL A 62 -9.78 10.38 6.62
N GLU A 63 -11.08 10.63 6.53
CA GLU A 63 -11.96 10.02 5.53
C GLU A 63 -11.54 10.44 4.12
N ALA A 64 -11.22 11.73 3.90
CA ALA A 64 -10.67 12.23 2.65
C ALA A 64 -9.31 11.60 2.31
N LEU A 65 -8.40 11.53 3.28
CA LEU A 65 -7.09 10.89 3.12
C LEU A 65 -7.23 9.41 2.78
N THR A 66 -8.14 8.70 3.45
CA THR A 66 -8.41 7.27 3.20
C THR A 66 -8.96 7.05 1.80
N ALA A 67 -9.91 7.89 1.38
CA ALA A 67 -10.49 7.84 0.04
C ALA A 67 -9.43 8.16 -1.04
N GLU A 68 -8.55 9.13 -0.79
CA GLU A 68 -7.47 9.47 -1.70
C GLU A 68 -6.45 8.33 -1.81
N ILE A 69 -5.99 7.75 -0.69
CA ILE A 69 -5.10 6.58 -0.71
C ILE A 69 -5.75 5.41 -1.47
N GLN A 70 -7.03 5.14 -1.22
CA GLN A 70 -7.74 4.07 -1.92
C GLN A 70 -7.82 4.33 -3.43
N GLN A 71 -8.09 5.57 -3.84
CA GLN A 71 -8.15 5.96 -5.24
C GLN A 71 -6.78 5.83 -5.91
N GLU A 72 -5.72 6.29 -5.25
CA GLU A 72 -4.34 6.20 -5.75
C GLU A 72 -3.91 4.74 -5.93
N ILE A 73 -4.18 3.90 -4.94
CA ILE A 73 -3.92 2.45 -5.03
C ILE A 73 -4.71 1.85 -6.20
N SER A 74 -5.98 2.19 -6.35
CA SER A 74 -6.81 1.67 -7.45
C SER A 74 -6.34 2.13 -8.83
N GLN A 75 -5.80 3.34 -8.94
CA GLN A 75 -5.32 3.91 -10.21
C GLN A 75 -3.93 3.39 -10.60
N HIS A 76 -3.04 3.24 -9.62
CA HIS A 76 -1.65 2.89 -9.86
C HIS A 76 -1.35 1.40 -9.74
N GLU A 77 -2.21 0.64 -9.05
CA GLU A 77 -2.14 -0.82 -8.95
C GLU A 77 -3.42 -1.49 -9.44
N PRO A 78 -3.67 -1.51 -10.77
CA PRO A 78 -4.84 -2.19 -11.34
C PRO A 78 -4.82 -3.72 -11.13
N ARG A 79 -3.68 -4.27 -10.70
CA ARG A 79 -3.52 -5.69 -10.33
C ARG A 79 -4.20 -6.02 -9.01
N LEU A 80 -4.42 -5.02 -8.15
CA LEU A 80 -5.12 -5.17 -6.88
C LEU A 80 -6.60 -4.90 -7.10
N VAL A 81 -7.41 -5.96 -7.09
CA VAL A 81 -8.86 -5.86 -7.32
C VAL A 81 -9.56 -5.52 -6.01
N GLY A 82 -10.35 -4.44 -6.03
CA GLY A 82 -11.19 -4.01 -4.91
C GLY A 82 -10.42 -3.62 -3.64
N PRO A 83 -9.41 -2.72 -3.72
CA PRO A 83 -8.71 -2.27 -2.52
C PRO A 83 -9.69 -1.54 -1.59
N GLU A 84 -9.88 -2.09 -0.40
CA GLU A 84 -10.62 -1.48 0.71
C GLU A 84 -9.62 -0.99 1.75
N VAL A 85 -9.48 0.34 1.86
CA VAL A 85 -8.58 0.97 2.84
C VAL A 85 -9.39 1.41 4.06
N LYS A 86 -8.92 1.06 5.26
CA LYS A 86 -9.53 1.42 6.55
C LYS A 86 -8.48 1.94 7.51
N LEU A 87 -8.73 3.09 8.13
CA LEU A 87 -7.91 3.55 9.25
C LEU A 87 -8.12 2.64 10.46
N ARG A 88 -7.06 2.02 10.97
CA ARG A 88 -7.05 1.30 12.26
C ARG A 88 -6.91 2.23 13.45
N GLY A 89 -6.08 3.25 13.30
CA GLY A 89 -5.82 4.20 14.36
C GLY A 89 -4.49 4.91 14.20
N ARG A 90 -4.13 5.68 15.21
CA ARG A 90 -2.87 6.42 15.29
C ARG A 90 -2.07 5.92 16.49
N ASP A 91 -0.78 5.73 16.31
CA ASP A 91 0.14 5.46 17.41
C ASP A 91 0.60 6.76 18.11
N SER A 92 1.13 6.61 19.33
CA SER A 92 1.83 7.66 20.08
C SER A 92 2.94 8.35 19.28
N GLY A 93 3.58 7.65 18.35
CA GLY A 93 4.60 8.18 17.45
C GLY A 93 4.07 8.93 16.22
N LEU A 94 2.79 9.32 16.18
CA LEU A 94 2.18 10.02 15.03
C LEU A 94 2.16 9.19 13.73
N TRP A 95 2.25 7.87 13.88
CA TRP A 95 2.04 6.91 12.79
C TRP A 95 0.56 6.61 12.67
N LEU A 96 -0.05 6.92 11.52
CA LEU A 96 -1.38 6.49 11.14
C LEU A 96 -1.27 5.09 10.53
N HIS A 97 -2.04 4.15 11.07
CA HIS A 97 -2.11 2.77 10.61
C HIS A 97 -3.36 2.58 9.78
N PHE A 98 -3.19 2.14 8.55
CA PHE A 98 -4.27 1.78 7.65
C PHE A 98 -4.14 0.31 7.28
N ASP A 99 -5.27 -0.37 7.20
CA ASP A 99 -5.40 -1.68 6.58
C ASP A 99 -5.93 -1.50 5.18
N CYS A 100 -5.27 -2.09 4.20
CA CYS A 100 -5.75 -2.24 2.84
C CYS A 100 -5.99 -3.73 2.58
N LYS A 101 -7.24 -4.08 2.30
CA LYS A 101 -7.61 -5.42 1.88
C LYS A 101 -7.89 -5.39 0.40
N GLY A 102 -7.43 -6.39 -0.33
CA GLY A 102 -7.77 -6.54 -1.73
C GLY A 102 -7.47 -7.94 -2.20
N THR A 103 -7.66 -8.17 -3.49
CA THR A 103 -7.33 -9.45 -4.12
C THR A 103 -6.24 -9.21 -5.16
N PHE A 104 -5.12 -9.89 -5.00
CA PHE A 104 -4.01 -9.88 -5.95
C PHE A 104 -3.89 -11.26 -6.60
N ASP A 105 -4.02 -11.34 -7.93
CA ASP A 105 -3.92 -12.61 -8.68
C ASP A 105 -4.86 -13.73 -8.15
N ASP A 106 -6.12 -13.37 -7.85
CA ASP A 106 -7.14 -14.25 -7.22
C ASP A 106 -6.83 -14.66 -5.76
N VAL A 107 -5.74 -14.17 -5.18
CA VAL A 107 -5.37 -14.41 -3.78
C VAL A 107 -5.77 -13.21 -2.91
N PRO A 108 -6.55 -13.40 -1.83
CA PRO A 108 -6.83 -12.33 -0.90
C PRO A 108 -5.53 -11.89 -0.23
N CYS A 109 -5.20 -10.60 -0.35
CA CYS A 109 -4.01 -10.02 0.26
C CYS A 109 -4.41 -8.90 1.22
N HIS A 110 -3.77 -8.92 2.39
CA HIS A 110 -3.90 -7.88 3.39
C HIS A 110 -2.58 -7.11 3.48
N LEU A 111 -2.67 -5.81 3.28
CA LEU A 111 -1.55 -4.89 3.33
C LEU A 111 -1.78 -3.90 4.45
N ARG A 112 -0.77 -3.63 5.25
CA ARG A 112 -0.77 -2.61 6.29
C ARG A 112 0.04 -1.41 5.80
N LEU A 113 -0.60 -0.26 5.68
CA LEU A 113 0.06 0.99 5.36
C LEU A 113 0.27 1.78 6.65
N VAL A 114 1.50 2.26 6.84
CA VAL A 114 1.84 3.15 7.95
C VAL A 114 2.28 4.49 7.39
N PHE A 115 1.59 5.55 7.80
CA PHE A 115 1.82 6.90 7.34
C PHE A 115 2.27 7.75 8.52
N HIS A 116 3.45 8.35 8.44
CA HIS A 116 3.92 9.25 9.49
C HIS A 116 3.41 10.67 9.25
N SER A 117 2.56 11.17 10.14
CA SER A 117 1.84 12.43 9.92
C SER A 117 2.70 13.69 10.02
N VAL A 118 4.00 13.57 10.36
CA VAL A 118 4.91 14.72 10.47
C VAL A 118 5.97 14.73 9.38
N THR A 119 6.44 13.56 8.96
CA THR A 119 7.47 13.46 7.89
C THR A 119 6.85 13.19 6.52
N GLY A 120 5.57 12.82 6.48
CA GLY A 120 4.89 12.39 5.26
C GLY A 120 5.41 11.04 4.73
N GLN A 121 6.23 10.34 5.51
CA GLN A 121 6.78 9.05 5.10
C GLN A 121 5.68 7.99 5.13
N VAL A 122 5.52 7.30 4.02
CA VAL A 122 4.61 6.15 3.91
C VAL A 122 5.43 4.88 3.83
N ARG A 123 5.00 3.83 4.53
CA ARG A 123 5.54 2.48 4.36
C ARG A 123 4.42 1.49 4.20
N VAL A 124 4.64 0.48 3.37
CA VAL A 124 3.68 -0.60 3.14
C VAL A 124 4.28 -1.90 3.64
N HIS A 125 3.53 -2.62 4.45
CA HIS A 125 3.88 -3.93 4.99
C HIS A 125 2.84 -4.95 4.51
N VAL A 126 3.27 -6.17 4.21
CA VAL A 126 2.34 -7.28 4.04
C VAL A 126 1.94 -7.77 5.43
N GLU A 127 0.64 -7.97 5.63
CA GLU A 127 0.13 -8.66 6.80
C GLU A 127 -0.10 -10.11 6.39
N ASP A 128 0.88 -10.98 6.66
CA ASP A 128 0.69 -12.43 6.58
C ASP A 128 -0.48 -12.81 7.50
N THR A 129 -1.56 -13.29 6.89
CA THR A 129 -2.72 -13.87 7.58
C THR A 129 -2.41 -15.27 8.06
#